data_AF-A0A7K4QDD8-F1
#
_entry.id   AF-A0A7K4QDD8-F1
#
_cell.length_a   1.000
_cell.length_b   1.000
_cell.length_c   1.000
_cell.angle_alpha   90.00
_cell.angle_beta   90.00
_cell.angle_gamma   90.00
#
_symmetry.space_group_name_H-M   'P 1'
#
loop_
_entity.id
_entity.type
_entity.pdbx_description
1 polymer ?
#
loop_
_entity_poly.entity_id
_entity_poly.type
_entity_poly.pdbx_seq_one_letter_code
_entity_poly.pdbx_strand_id
1 'polypeptide(L)'
;MAGAVRIGNQLILEEDYNDSYVPDEQEIQNFAPIIGIDPEKESELLWLARECLVAPLPPDWKPCQDTTGDVYYFNFATGQSTWEHPCDEHYRQLVIREREKLLAQGLRKEKKEKKEKKQKK
;
A
#
# COMPACT_ATOMS: atom_id res chain seq x y z
N MET A 1 -10.74 25.71 -7.20
CA MET A 1 -10.94 25.38 -8.62
C MET A 1 -9.93 24.29 -8.92
N ALA A 2 -10.31 23.02 -8.80
CA ALA A 2 -9.43 21.90 -9.13
C ALA A 2 -9.15 21.94 -10.64
N GLY A 3 -7.88 22.04 -11.03
CA GLY A 3 -7.47 22.36 -12.38
C GLY A 3 -7.19 21.10 -13.19
N ALA A 4 -8.22 20.47 -13.75
CA ALA A 4 -7.99 19.36 -14.68
C ALA A 4 -7.24 19.87 -15.93
N VAL A 5 -6.05 19.33 -16.21
CA VAL A 5 -5.20 19.73 -17.34
C VAL A 5 -5.43 18.77 -18.49
N ARG A 6 -5.85 19.27 -19.65
CA ARG A 6 -6.08 18.46 -20.84
C ARG A 6 -4.86 18.48 -21.75
N ILE A 7 -4.24 17.32 -21.98
CA ILE A 7 -3.11 17.16 -22.92
C ILE A 7 -3.58 16.29 -24.07
N GLY A 8 -3.78 16.90 -25.24
CA GLY A 8 -4.34 16.22 -26.40
C GLY A 8 -5.75 15.68 -26.12
N ASN A 9 -5.92 14.36 -26.24
CA ASN A 9 -7.17 13.66 -25.95
C ASN A 9 -7.26 13.09 -24.52
N GLN A 10 -6.21 13.22 -23.71
CA GLN A 10 -6.16 12.72 -22.33
C GLN A 10 -6.41 13.85 -21.34
N LEU A 11 -7.14 13.54 -20.26
CA LEU A 11 -7.42 14.47 -19.18
C LEU A 11 -6.59 14.08 -17.96
N ILE A 12 -5.65 14.93 -17.55
CA ILE A 12 -4.92 14.76 -16.30
C ILE A 12 -5.80 15.31 -15.19
N LEU A 13 -6.17 14.42 -14.28
CA LEU A 13 -6.92 14.75 -13.08
C LEU A 13 -5.92 15.18 -12.00
N GLU A 14 -6.24 16.25 -11.27
CA GLU A 14 -5.54 16.55 -10.02
C GLU A 14 -6.13 15.65 -8.94
N GLU A 15 -5.28 15.00 -8.15
CA GLU A 15 -5.78 14.32 -6.95
C GLU A 15 -6.21 15.38 -5.94
N ASP A 16 -7.52 15.54 -5.78
CA ASP A 16 -8.10 16.07 -4.55
C ASP A 16 -7.96 14.98 -3.47
N TYR A 17 -6.72 14.72 -3.04
CA TYR A 17 -6.45 13.85 -1.90
C TYR A 17 -7.09 14.50 -0.68
N ASN A 18 -8.17 13.91 -0.20
CA ASN A 18 -8.83 14.39 1.00
C ASN A 18 -7.97 13.99 2.19
N ASP A 19 -7.10 14.89 2.67
CA ASP A 19 -6.26 14.70 3.87
C ASP A 19 -7.04 14.27 5.13
N SER A 20 -8.37 14.41 5.11
CA SER A 20 -9.28 13.99 6.19
C SER A 20 -9.89 12.60 5.97
N TYR A 21 -9.53 11.88 4.90
CA TYR A 21 -10.02 10.53 4.66
C TYR A 21 -9.36 9.56 5.65
N VAL A 22 -10.19 8.99 6.51
CA VAL A 22 -9.79 7.96 7.46
C VAL A 22 -10.53 6.69 7.04
N PRO A 23 -9.85 5.70 6.44
CA PRO A 23 -10.49 4.46 6.06
C PRO A 23 -10.95 3.73 7.31
N ASP A 24 -12.15 3.16 7.25
CA ASP A 24 -12.69 2.35 8.33
C ASP A 24 -12.06 0.96 8.38
N GLU A 25 -12.31 0.24 9.47
CA GLU A 25 -11.72 -1.09 9.68
C GLU A 25 -12.16 -2.11 8.62
N GLN A 26 -13.39 -2.02 8.13
CA GLN A 26 -13.92 -2.89 7.08
C GLN A 26 -13.25 -2.59 5.73
N GLU A 27 -13.05 -1.32 5.40
CA GLU A 27 -12.30 -0.91 4.21
C GLU A 27 -10.87 -1.45 4.24
N ILE A 28 -10.19 -1.32 5.38
CA ILE A 28 -8.83 -1.85 5.58
C ILE A 28 -8.82 -3.38 5.42
N GLN A 29 -9.78 -4.09 6.00
CA GLN A 29 -9.88 -5.55 5.88
C GLN A 29 -10.17 -6.01 4.44
N ASN A 30 -11.01 -5.28 3.70
CA ASN A 30 -11.32 -5.58 2.31
C ASN A 30 -10.13 -5.31 1.39
N PHE A 31 -9.31 -4.32 1.71
CA PHE A 31 -8.12 -3.96 0.94
C PHE A 31 -6.91 -4.85 1.26
N ALA A 32 -6.82 -5.39 2.48
CA ALA A 32 -5.71 -6.23 2.92
C ALA A 32 -5.35 -7.38 1.94
N PRO A 33 -6.31 -8.14 1.38
CA PRO A 33 -6.02 -9.17 0.37
C PRO A 33 -5.43 -8.63 -0.93
N ILE A 34 -5.71 -7.37 -1.32
CA ILE A 34 -5.19 -6.73 -2.53
C ILE A 34 -3.67 -6.58 -2.47
N ILE A 35 -3.14 -6.34 -1.26
CA ILE A 35 -1.70 -6.27 -0.99
C ILE A 35 -1.11 -7.58 -0.41
N GLY A 36 -1.90 -8.66 -0.39
CA GLY A 36 -1.46 -9.99 0.02
C GLY A 36 -1.40 -10.23 1.54
N ILE A 37 -2.17 -9.48 2.32
CA ILE A 37 -2.33 -9.64 3.77
C ILE A 37 -3.62 -10.43 4.05
N ASP A 38 -3.53 -11.47 4.89
CA ASP A 38 -4.70 -12.15 5.43
C ASP A 38 -5.24 -11.36 6.67
N PRO A 39 -6.41 -10.70 6.60
CA PRO A 39 -6.89 -9.85 7.70
C PRO A 39 -7.11 -10.60 9.03
N GLU A 40 -7.46 -11.87 8.96
CA GLU A 40 -7.69 -12.71 10.15
C GLU A 40 -6.39 -13.27 10.76
N LYS A 41 -5.40 -13.58 9.93
CA LYS A 41 -4.14 -14.23 10.36
C LYS A 41 -3.03 -13.23 10.63
N GLU A 42 -3.08 -12.08 9.98
CA GLU A 42 -2.02 -11.08 9.93
C GLU A 42 -2.57 -9.71 10.28
N SER A 43 -3.35 -9.66 11.36
CA SER A 43 -3.86 -8.41 11.92
C SER A 43 -2.73 -7.42 12.26
N GLU A 44 -1.53 -7.93 12.60
CA GLU A 44 -0.31 -7.15 12.80
C GLU A 44 0.22 -6.46 11.52
N LEU A 45 -0.26 -6.84 10.34
CA LEU A 45 0.12 -6.23 9.06
C LEU A 45 -0.96 -5.28 8.51
N LEU A 46 -2.19 -5.29 9.07
CA LEU A 46 -3.30 -4.46 8.57
C LEU A 46 -3.00 -2.95 8.54
N TRP A 47 -2.06 -2.48 9.36
CA TRP A 47 -1.60 -1.09 9.30
C TRP A 47 -0.99 -0.75 7.92
N LEU A 48 -0.39 -1.70 7.21
CA LEU A 48 0.11 -1.50 5.83
C LEU A 48 -1.04 -1.28 4.85
N ALA A 49 -2.16 -2.00 5.01
CA ALA A 49 -3.35 -1.79 4.18
C ALA A 49 -3.97 -0.42 4.45
N ARG A 50 -4.05 -0.02 5.73
CA ARG A 50 -4.47 1.33 6.11
C ARG A 50 -3.60 2.40 5.50
N GLU A 51 -2.27 2.28 5.63
CA GLU A 51 -1.33 3.24 5.05
C GLU A 51 -1.40 3.29 3.53
N CYS A 52 -1.64 2.16 2.85
CA CYS A 52 -1.83 2.13 1.40
C CYS A 52 -3.09 2.88 0.94
N LEU A 53 -4.20 2.72 1.67
CA LEU A 53 -5.47 3.41 1.38
C LEU A 53 -5.39 4.93 1.55
N VAL A 54 -4.51 5.40 2.45
CA VAL A 54 -4.24 6.83 2.69
C VAL A 54 -2.92 7.28 2.08
N ALA A 55 -2.28 6.45 1.26
CA ALA A 55 -1.02 6.83 0.65
C ALA A 55 -1.30 7.82 -0.47
N PRO A 56 -0.80 9.07 -0.41
CA PRO A 56 -0.88 9.94 -1.57
C PRO A 56 -0.12 9.31 -2.74
N LEU A 57 -0.51 9.61 -3.98
CA LEU A 57 0.29 9.21 -5.12
C LEU A 57 1.71 9.75 -4.98
N PRO A 58 2.72 8.98 -5.43
CA PRO A 58 4.06 9.53 -5.49
C PRO A 58 4.06 10.75 -6.43
N PRO A 59 4.97 11.72 -6.22
CA PRO A 59 4.91 13.05 -6.84
C PRO A 59 4.90 13.04 -8.38
N ASP A 60 5.46 11.99 -8.97
CA ASP A 60 5.56 11.83 -10.42
C ASP A 60 4.35 11.10 -11.02
N TRP A 61 3.44 10.55 -10.22
CA TRP A 61 2.24 9.85 -10.68
C TRP A 61 1.02 10.76 -10.65
N LYS A 62 0.21 10.73 -11.70
CA LYS A 62 -1.11 11.39 -11.70
C LYS A 62 -2.19 10.51 -12.33
N PRO A 63 -3.43 10.60 -11.84
CA PRO A 63 -4.56 9.99 -12.50
C PRO A 63 -4.82 10.71 -13.83
N CYS A 64 -4.95 9.92 -14.88
CA CYS A 64 -5.25 10.35 -16.23
C CYS A 64 -6.50 9.62 -16.68
N GLN A 65 -7.43 10.33 -17.30
CA GLN A 65 -8.58 9.74 -17.94
C GLN A 65 -8.31 9.63 -19.43
N ASP A 66 -8.54 8.44 -19.98
CA ASP A 66 -8.43 8.21 -21.41
C ASP A 66 -9.69 8.69 -22.18
N THR A 67 -9.76 8.38 -23.47
CA THR A 67 -10.91 8.76 -24.30
C THR A 67 -12.17 7.94 -24.07
N THR A 68 -12.07 6.75 -23.46
CA THR A 68 -13.24 5.93 -23.11
C THR A 68 -13.85 6.37 -21.78
N GLY A 69 -13.09 7.13 -21.00
CA GLY A 69 -13.48 7.64 -19.70
C GLY A 69 -12.89 6.84 -18.55
N ASP A 70 -12.00 5.89 -18.83
CA ASP A 70 -11.35 5.06 -17.84
C ASP A 70 -10.17 5.81 -17.22
N VAL A 71 -10.04 5.72 -15.89
CA VAL A 71 -8.94 6.34 -15.15
C VAL A 71 -7.79 5.36 -15.01
N TYR A 72 -6.60 5.81 -15.39
CA TYR A 72 -5.34 5.11 -15.21
C TYR A 72 -4.31 6.04 -14.58
N TYR A 73 -3.29 5.50 -13.93
CA TYR A 73 -2.22 6.29 -13.32
C TYR A 73 -1.04 6.36 -14.28
N PHE A 74 -0.51 7.56 -14.51
CA PHE A 74 0.64 7.78 -15.38
C PHE A 74 1.79 8.43 -14.60
N ASN A 75 2.99 7.87 -14.75
CA ASN A 75 4.22 8.40 -14.21
C ASN A 75 4.89 9.35 -15.21
N PHE A 76 4.93 10.64 -14.90
CA PHE A 76 5.50 11.68 -15.74
C PHE A 76 7.04 11.69 -15.74
N ALA A 77 7.69 11.08 -14.75
CA ALA A 77 9.14 10.97 -14.69
C ALA A 77 9.69 9.77 -15.51
N THR A 78 9.02 8.61 -15.43
CA THR A 78 9.47 7.37 -16.10
C THR A 78 8.71 7.07 -17.40
N GLY A 79 7.56 7.70 -17.62
CA GLY A 79 6.67 7.41 -18.75
C GLY A 79 5.87 6.12 -18.61
N GLN A 80 5.82 5.52 -17.41
CA GLN A 80 5.07 4.29 -17.15
C GLN A 80 3.59 4.57 -16.89
N SER A 81 2.72 3.66 -17.30
CA SER A 81 1.28 3.70 -17.01
C SER A 81 0.83 2.44 -16.30
N THR A 82 -0.08 2.56 -15.34
CA THR A 82 -0.70 1.43 -14.65
C THR A 82 -2.19 1.69 -14.43
N TRP A 83 -2.97 0.62 -14.39
CA TRP A 83 -4.39 0.64 -14.04
C TRP A 83 -4.61 0.50 -12.52
N GLU A 84 -3.62 -0.09 -11.83
CA GLU A 84 -3.60 -0.23 -10.37
C GLU A 84 -2.92 0.97 -9.73
N HIS A 85 -3.23 1.27 -8.47
CA HIS A 85 -2.60 2.38 -7.78
C HIS A 85 -1.11 2.07 -7.55
N PRO A 86 -0.18 2.97 -7.91
CA PRO A 86 1.26 2.67 -7.92
C PRO A 86 1.83 2.37 -6.52
N CYS A 87 1.14 2.76 -5.46
CA CYS A 87 1.52 2.38 -4.11
C CYS A 87 1.21 0.91 -3.79
N ASP A 88 0.25 0.26 -4.46
CA ASP A 88 -0.20 -1.09 -4.14
C ASP A 88 0.96 -2.08 -4.23
N GLU A 89 1.73 -2.01 -5.33
CA GLU A 89 2.91 -2.86 -5.51
C GLU A 89 3.99 -2.58 -4.45
N HIS A 90 4.20 -1.32 -4.09
CA HIS A 90 5.14 -0.96 -3.04
C HIS A 90 4.73 -1.57 -1.69
N TYR A 91 3.45 -1.52 -1.33
CA TYR A 91 2.95 -2.11 -0.09
C TYR A 91 2.95 -3.64 -0.13
N ARG A 92 2.70 -4.29 -1.28
CA ARG A 92 2.89 -5.75 -1.44
C ARG A 92 4.32 -6.17 -1.08
N GLN A 93 5.33 -5.43 -1.54
CA GLN A 93 6.73 -5.71 -1.19
C GLN A 93 7.03 -5.46 0.30
N LEU A 94 6.44 -4.41 0.90
CA LEU A 94 6.55 -4.15 2.33
C LEU A 94 5.95 -5.27 3.18
N VAL A 95 4.78 -5.81 2.78
CA VAL A 95 4.13 -6.95 3.44
C VAL A 95 5.05 -8.15 3.49
N ILE A 96 5.67 -8.52 2.36
CA ILE A 96 6.62 -9.63 2.29
C ILE A 96 7.77 -9.41 3.28
N ARG A 97 8.36 -8.21 3.26
CA ARG A 97 9.49 -7.85 4.12
C ARG A 97 9.13 -7.89 5.61
N GLU A 98 7.95 -7.37 5.98
CA GLU A 98 7.54 -7.31 7.38
C GLU A 98 7.17 -8.71 7.90
N ARG A 99 6.50 -9.53 7.08
CA ARG A 99 6.24 -10.95 7.37
C ARG A 99 7.56 -11.70 7.66
N GLU A 100 8.58 -11.51 6.82
CA GLU A 100 9.90 -12.12 7.04
C GLU A 100 10.56 -11.67 8.35
N LYS A 101 10.46 -10.38 8.70
CA LYS A 101 10.97 -9.87 9.97
C LYS A 101 10.25 -10.47 11.17
N LEU A 102 8.92 -10.56 11.14
CA LEU A 102 8.13 -11.14 12.23
C LEU A 102 8.51 -12.60 12.47
N LEU A 103 8.65 -13.39 11.40
CA LEU A 103 9.16 -14.76 11.48
C LEU A 103 10.56 -14.80 12.11
N ALA A 104 11.49 -13.96 11.63
CA ALA A 104 12.85 -13.91 12.15
C ALA A 104 12.92 -13.48 13.63
N GLN A 105 12.04 -12.55 14.06
CA GLN A 105 11.94 -12.13 15.45
C GLN A 105 11.39 -13.23 16.36
N GLY A 106 10.37 -13.97 15.91
CA GLY A 106 9.82 -15.12 16.64
C GLY A 106 10.90 -16.18 16.92
N LEU A 107 11.68 -16.54 15.90
CA LEU A 107 12.81 -17.47 16.01
C LEU A 107 13.90 -17.00 16.99
N ARG A 108 14.19 -15.68 17.02
CA ARG A 108 15.18 -15.11 17.96
C ARG A 108 14.68 -15.15 19.41
N LYS A 109 13.40 -14.83 19.65
CA LYS A 109 12.77 -14.89 20.98
C LYS A 109 12.78 -16.34 21.51
N GLU A 110 12.42 -17.31 20.68
CA GLU A 110 12.41 -18.73 21.09
C GLU A 110 13.80 -19.24 21.49
N LYS A 111 14.85 -18.92 20.72
CA LYS A 111 16.23 -19.32 21.04
C LYS A 111 16.72 -18.71 22.35
N LYS A 112 16.35 -17.46 22.64
CA LYS A 112 16.72 -16.77 23.88
C LYS A 112 16.06 -17.44 25.09
N GLU A 113 14.76 -17.75 25.00
CA GLU A 113 14.02 -18.42 26.08
C GLU A 113 14.55 -19.83 26.37
N LYS A 114 14.89 -20.62 25.34
CA LYS A 114 15.53 -21.94 25.51
C LYS A 114 16.89 -21.84 26.21
N LYS A 115 17.68 -20.79 25.93
CA LYS A 115 19.00 -20.57 26.55
C LYS A 115 18.90 -20.12 28.02
N GLU A 116 17.88 -19.33 28.37
CA GLU A 116 17.60 -18.94 29.76
C GLU A 116 17.09 -20.13 30.60
N LYS A 117 16.18 -20.95 30.06
CA LYS A 117 15.70 -22.17 30.72
C LYS A 117 16.82 -23.19 30.99
N LYS A 118 17.82 -23.29 30.10
CA LYS A 118 18.97 -24.19 30.26
C LYS A 118 20.03 -23.68 31.25
N GLN A 119 20.10 -22.37 31.50
CA GLN A 119 21.02 -21.79 32.49
C GLN A 119 20.45 -21.80 33.92
N LYS A 120 19.13 -21.98 34.06
CA LYS A 120 18.42 -21.97 35.34
C LYS A 120 18.13 -23.38 35.88
N LYS A 121 18.64 -24.41 35.22
CA LYS A 121 18.47 -25.83 35.52
C LYS A 121 19.84 -26.49 35.62
#